data_AF-A0A4Y2A7X1-F1
#
_entry.id   AF-A0A4Y2A7X1-F1
#
_cell.length_a   1.000
_cell.length_b   1.000
_cell.length_c   1.000
_cell.angle_alpha   90.00
_cell.angle_beta   90.00
_cell.angle_gamma   90.00
#
_symmetry.space_group_name_H-M   'P 1'
#
loop_
_entity.id
_entity.type
_entity.pdbx_description
1 polymer ?
#
loop_
_entity_poly.entity_id
_entity_poly.type
_entity_poly.pdbx_seq_one_letter_code
_entity_poly.pdbx_strand_id
1 'polypeptide(L)'
;MYSSESLTSYTKCQAHISFLHAITGCDTTSAFFKRGKTKVFKLFEKRHDLIDCAEVFTNIGSSPDIILTNGTRFLLAMYGVPNKIDSIDKYRYLNFVKNTRNNKFVQLSCLPPTSAAAYQHLCRVYYQVQVCLGNELDPENWGWVLKDNSLEPIQTLLSPVPEKLLNTVF
;
A
#
# COMPACT_ATOMS: atom_id res chain seq x y z
N MET A 1 -10.79 -15.92 -6.65
CA MET A 1 -9.36 -16.30 -6.59
C MET A 1 -8.83 -16.42 -8.00
N TYR A 2 -7.65 -15.88 -8.31
CA TYR A 2 -6.97 -16.13 -9.59
C TYR A 2 -6.39 -17.54 -9.54
N SER A 3 -6.66 -18.39 -10.54
CA SER A 3 -5.97 -19.67 -10.67
C SER A 3 -4.54 -19.43 -11.17
N SER A 4 -3.63 -20.36 -10.89
CA SER A 4 -2.27 -20.36 -11.47
C SER A 4 -2.30 -20.24 -13.00
N GLU A 5 -3.30 -20.84 -13.64
CA GLU A 5 -3.51 -20.78 -15.09
C GLU A 5 -3.79 -19.36 -15.62
N SER A 6 -4.49 -18.54 -14.83
CA SER A 6 -4.83 -17.15 -15.21
C SER A 6 -3.63 -16.20 -15.19
N LEU A 7 -2.51 -16.62 -14.60
CA LEU A 7 -1.26 -15.84 -14.51
C LEU A 7 -0.22 -16.27 -15.54
N THR A 8 -0.46 -17.31 -16.35
CA THR A 8 0.48 -17.83 -17.36
C THR A 8 0.98 -16.76 -18.34
N SER A 9 0.16 -15.75 -18.64
CA SER A 9 0.50 -14.60 -19.49
C SER A 9 1.24 -13.47 -18.79
N TYR A 10 1.47 -13.57 -17.48
CA TYR A 10 2.09 -12.56 -16.62
C TYR A 10 3.29 -13.15 -15.86
N THR A 11 4.40 -13.36 -16.58
CA THR A 11 5.59 -14.05 -16.05
C THR A 11 6.25 -13.28 -14.90
N LYS A 12 6.28 -11.95 -14.93
CA LYS A 12 6.82 -11.14 -13.82
C LYS A 12 5.86 -11.22 -12.64
N CYS A 13 4.55 -11.16 -12.87
CA CYS A 13 3.58 -11.26 -11.77
C CYS A 13 3.66 -12.62 -11.06
N GLN A 14 3.95 -13.71 -11.76
CA GLN A 14 4.14 -15.01 -11.14
C GLN A 14 5.32 -15.00 -10.15
N ALA A 15 6.46 -14.44 -10.55
CA ALA A 15 7.65 -14.36 -9.71
C ALA A 15 7.45 -13.50 -8.44
N HIS A 16 6.54 -12.52 -8.49
CA HIS A 16 6.30 -11.59 -7.37
C HIS A 16 4.86 -11.69 -6.81
N ILE A 17 4.22 -12.85 -6.93
CA ILE A 17 2.79 -12.99 -6.63
C ILE A 17 2.46 -12.71 -5.16
N SER A 18 3.31 -13.12 -4.21
CA SER A 18 3.10 -12.86 -2.78
C SER A 18 3.02 -11.37 -2.48
N PHE A 19 3.97 -10.60 -3.02
CA PHE A 19 3.98 -9.14 -2.88
C PHE A 19 2.78 -8.50 -3.56
N LEU A 20 2.50 -8.86 -4.81
CA LEU A 20 1.39 -8.29 -5.57
C LEU A 20 0.03 -8.61 -4.94
N HIS A 21 -0.13 -9.81 -4.37
CA HIS A 21 -1.32 -10.21 -3.64
C HIS A 21 -1.51 -9.36 -2.38
N ALA A 22 -0.47 -9.23 -1.55
CA ALA A 22 -0.51 -8.47 -0.31
C ALA A 22 -0.66 -6.95 -0.54
N ILE A 23 0.08 -6.34 -1.46
CA ILE A 23 0.04 -4.88 -1.66
C ILE A 23 -1.29 -4.39 -2.23
N THR A 24 -1.99 -5.25 -2.99
CA THR A 24 -3.30 -4.93 -3.56
C THR A 24 -4.48 -5.34 -2.66
N GLY A 25 -4.19 -5.78 -1.43
CA GLY A 25 -5.17 -6.23 -0.44
C GLY A 25 -5.36 -7.74 -0.43
N CYS A 26 -5.16 -8.38 0.70
CA CYS A 26 -5.51 -9.78 0.97
C CYS A 26 -6.34 -9.86 2.26
N ASP A 27 -6.46 -11.03 2.87
CA ASP A 27 -7.23 -11.23 4.10
C ASP A 27 -6.70 -10.38 5.27
N THR A 28 -5.40 -10.04 5.24
CA THR A 28 -4.69 -9.36 6.34
C THR A 28 -4.23 -7.94 5.98
N THR A 29 -4.41 -7.49 4.72
CA THR A 29 -4.01 -6.16 4.28
C THR A 29 -5.16 -5.41 3.62
N SER A 30 -5.15 -4.08 3.75
CA SER A 30 -6.21 -3.25 3.16
C SER A 30 -6.16 -3.23 1.63
N ALA A 31 -7.32 -3.11 0.99
CA ALA A 31 -7.43 -2.88 -0.45
C ALA A 31 -7.65 -1.40 -0.76
N PHE A 32 -7.01 -0.89 -1.82
CA PHE A 32 -7.24 0.48 -2.27
C PHE A 32 -8.40 0.55 -3.26
N PHE A 33 -9.31 1.50 -3.02
CA PHE A 33 -10.50 1.69 -3.85
C PHE A 33 -10.13 1.94 -5.32
N LYS A 34 -10.77 1.20 -6.24
CA LYS A 34 -10.50 1.21 -7.69
C LYS A 34 -9.05 0.88 -8.10
N ARG A 35 -8.28 0.21 -7.25
CA ARG A 35 -6.92 -0.31 -7.55
C ARG A 35 -6.90 -1.84 -7.52
N GLY A 36 -7.76 -2.46 -8.33
CA GLY A 36 -7.87 -3.92 -8.39
C GLY A 36 -6.63 -4.62 -8.96
N LYS A 37 -6.43 -5.89 -8.57
CA LYS A 37 -5.31 -6.77 -8.94
C LYS A 37 -4.99 -6.76 -10.43
N THR A 38 -5.97 -6.94 -11.31
CA THR A 38 -5.75 -6.98 -12.77
C THR A 38 -5.07 -5.71 -13.30
N LYS A 39 -5.45 -4.54 -12.78
CA LYS A 39 -4.87 -3.26 -13.20
C LYS A 39 -3.42 -3.15 -12.74
N VAL A 40 -3.13 -3.62 -11.54
CA VAL A 40 -1.78 -3.60 -10.96
C VAL A 40 -0.88 -4.63 -11.66
N PHE A 41 -1.39 -5.80 -12.00
CA PHE A 41 -0.60 -6.82 -12.73
C PHE A 41 -0.20 -6.32 -14.11
N LYS A 42 -1.15 -5.76 -14.87
CA LYS A 42 -0.85 -5.12 -16.16
C LYS A 42 0.13 -3.95 -16.04
N LEU A 43 0.10 -3.21 -14.94
CA LEU A 43 1.06 -2.13 -14.65
C LEU A 43 2.45 -2.71 -14.38
N PHE A 44 2.54 -3.69 -13.49
CA PHE A 44 3.78 -4.36 -13.08
C PHE A 44 4.50 -4.99 -14.27
N GLU A 45 3.74 -5.62 -15.16
CA GLU A 45 4.26 -6.25 -16.36
C GLU A 45 4.88 -5.26 -17.35
N LYS A 46 4.37 -4.02 -17.38
CA LYS A 46 4.89 -2.95 -18.24
C LYS A 46 6.04 -2.17 -17.61
N ARG A 47 6.11 -2.10 -16.28
CA ARG A 47 7.03 -1.22 -15.55
C ARG A 47 8.10 -2.01 -14.82
N HIS A 48 9.23 -2.21 -15.49
CA HIS A 48 10.38 -2.95 -14.97
C HIS A 48 10.97 -2.33 -13.70
N ASP A 49 10.90 -1.01 -13.55
CA ASP A 49 11.40 -0.30 -12.36
C ASP A 49 10.62 -0.61 -11.07
N LEU A 50 9.46 -1.28 -11.18
CA LEU A 50 8.69 -1.74 -10.04
C LEU A 50 9.15 -3.10 -9.52
N ILE A 51 9.99 -3.83 -10.27
CA ILE A 51 10.55 -5.12 -9.84
C ILE A 51 11.44 -4.90 -8.62
N ASP A 52 12.39 -3.96 -8.70
CA ASP A 52 13.24 -3.57 -7.57
C ASP A 52 12.41 -3.16 -6.35
N CYS A 53 11.27 -2.50 -6.58
CA CYS A 53 10.37 -2.09 -5.49
C CYS A 53 9.68 -3.29 -4.82
N ALA A 54 9.44 -4.38 -5.55
CA ALA A 54 8.83 -5.60 -5.03
C ALA A 54 9.86 -6.49 -4.31
N GLU A 55 11.08 -6.58 -4.84
CA GLU A 55 12.15 -7.45 -4.30
C GLU A 55 12.58 -7.07 -2.88
N VAL A 56 12.50 -5.79 -2.49
CA VAL A 56 12.82 -5.43 -1.10
C VAL A 56 11.87 -6.08 -0.09
N PHE A 57 10.65 -6.44 -0.50
CA PHE A 57 9.68 -7.08 0.39
C PHE A 57 9.95 -8.58 0.56
N THR A 58 10.72 -9.20 -0.32
CA THR A 58 11.09 -10.63 -0.21
C THR A 58 12.35 -10.82 0.65
N ASN A 59 13.18 -9.79 0.79
CA ASN A 59 14.39 -9.87 1.61
C ASN A 59 14.05 -9.81 3.10
N ILE A 60 14.41 -10.88 3.82
CA ILE A 60 14.36 -10.89 5.29
C ILE A 60 15.36 -9.87 5.84
N GLY A 61 14.92 -9.04 6.79
CA GLY A 61 15.76 -8.00 7.40
C GLY A 61 15.81 -6.68 6.63
N SER A 62 15.01 -6.49 5.57
CA SER A 62 14.81 -5.18 4.97
C SER A 62 14.38 -4.16 6.02
N SER A 63 15.07 -3.03 6.08
CA SER A 63 14.74 -1.98 7.06
C SER A 63 13.40 -1.33 6.74
N PRO A 64 12.67 -0.83 7.76
CA PRO A 64 11.43 -0.09 7.56
C PRO A 64 11.56 1.07 6.56
N ASP A 65 12.69 1.77 6.53
CA ASP A 65 12.93 2.89 5.61
C ASP A 65 13.04 2.45 4.14
N ILE A 66 13.70 1.32 3.88
CA ILE A 66 13.82 0.75 2.52
C ILE A 66 12.46 0.25 2.05
N ILE A 67 11.71 -0.42 2.93
CA ILE A 67 10.34 -0.87 2.68
C ILE A 67 9.43 0.32 2.36
N LEU A 68 9.48 1.38 3.18
CA LEU A 68 8.66 2.57 3.00
C LEU A 68 9.00 3.28 1.69
N THR A 69 10.27 3.47 1.39
CA THR A 69 10.73 4.15 0.17
C THR A 69 10.23 3.44 -1.09
N ASN A 70 10.47 2.14 -1.19
CA ASN A 70 10.10 1.35 -2.36
C ASN A 70 8.60 1.05 -2.43
N GLY A 71 7.96 0.79 -1.30
CA GLY A 71 6.51 0.64 -1.20
C GLY A 71 5.78 1.92 -1.61
N THR A 72 6.29 3.09 -1.19
CA THR A 72 5.71 4.39 -1.59
C THR A 72 5.85 4.63 -3.09
N ARG A 73 7.01 4.32 -3.68
CA ARG A 73 7.20 4.35 -5.15
C ARG A 73 6.21 3.45 -5.88
N PHE A 74 5.99 2.23 -5.37
CA PHE A 74 5.02 1.30 -5.94
C PHE A 74 3.58 1.80 -5.82
N LEU A 75 3.19 2.31 -4.65
CA LEU A 75 1.87 2.90 -4.43
C LEU A 75 1.63 4.08 -5.39
N LEU A 76 2.58 5.00 -5.51
CA LEU A 76 2.49 6.12 -6.46
C LEU A 76 2.28 5.62 -7.90
N ALA A 77 3.00 4.59 -8.32
CA ALA A 77 2.77 3.96 -9.62
C ALA A 77 1.35 3.38 -9.77
N MET A 78 0.80 2.72 -8.74
CA MET A 78 -0.59 2.24 -8.73
C MET A 78 -1.62 3.37 -8.91
N TYR A 79 -1.28 4.58 -8.44
CA TYR A 79 -2.08 5.79 -8.62
C TYR A 79 -1.88 6.48 -9.98
N GLY A 80 -0.98 5.98 -10.82
CA GLY A 80 -0.69 6.53 -12.15
C GLY A 80 0.28 7.71 -12.11
N VAL A 81 1.06 7.82 -11.05
CA VAL A 81 2.02 8.91 -10.87
C VAL A 81 3.32 8.60 -11.63
N PRO A 82 3.86 9.56 -12.40
CA PRO A 82 5.18 9.42 -13.03
C PRO A 82 6.31 9.36 -11.98
N ASN A 83 7.44 8.75 -12.35
CA ASN A 83 8.58 8.46 -11.45
C ASN A 83 9.30 9.67 -10.83
N LYS A 84 8.83 10.89 -11.10
CA LYS A 84 9.43 12.14 -10.61
C LYS A 84 8.81 12.65 -9.31
N ILE A 85 7.71 12.06 -8.86
CA ILE A 85 7.06 12.41 -7.60
C ILE A 85 7.25 11.24 -6.65
N ASP A 86 7.81 11.53 -5.49
CA ASP A 86 8.16 10.58 -4.42
C ASP A 86 7.30 10.75 -3.15
N SER A 87 6.65 11.90 -2.99
CA SER A 87 5.78 12.19 -1.85
C SER A 87 4.32 11.88 -2.12
N ILE A 88 3.78 10.92 -1.37
CA ILE A 88 2.36 10.53 -1.41
C ILE A 88 1.44 11.66 -0.97
N ASP A 89 1.81 12.42 0.06
CA ASP A 89 1.01 13.52 0.59
C ASP A 89 0.97 14.70 -0.39
N LYS A 90 2.12 15.04 -1.01
CA LYS A 90 2.18 16.06 -2.07
C LYS A 90 1.27 15.67 -3.24
N TYR A 91 1.35 14.43 -3.71
CA TYR A 91 0.48 13.98 -4.80
C TYR A 91 -0.99 13.93 -4.38
N ARG A 92 -1.30 13.49 -3.16
CA ARG A 92 -2.66 13.48 -2.60
C ARG A 92 -3.26 14.88 -2.60
N TYR A 93 -2.52 15.89 -2.14
CA TYR A 93 -2.93 17.30 -2.17
C TYR A 93 -3.15 17.81 -3.60
N LEU A 94 -2.19 17.59 -4.51
CA LEU A 94 -2.30 18.01 -5.91
C LEU A 94 -3.52 17.37 -6.60
N ASN A 95 -3.77 16.09 -6.34
CA ASN A 95 -4.93 15.39 -6.88
C ASN A 95 -6.24 15.92 -6.29
N PHE A 96 -6.29 16.24 -4.99
CA PHE A 96 -7.45 16.87 -4.37
C PHE A 96 -7.76 18.22 -5.03
N VAL A 97 -6.78 19.12 -5.11
CA VAL A 97 -6.93 20.46 -5.74
C VAL A 97 -7.34 20.34 -7.21
N LYS A 98 -6.80 19.37 -7.95
CA LYS A 98 -7.20 19.13 -9.33
C LYS A 98 -8.68 18.72 -9.45
N ASN A 99 -9.17 17.88 -8.53
CA ASN A 99 -10.55 17.40 -8.57
C ASN A 99 -11.56 18.47 -8.11
N THR A 100 -11.19 19.35 -7.16
CA THR A 100 -12.07 20.45 -6.72
C THR A 100 -12.29 21.51 -7.81
N ARG A 101 -11.28 21.78 -8.66
CA ARG A 101 -11.38 22.75 -9.77
C ARG A 101 -12.46 22.42 -10.81
N ASN A 102 -12.89 21.17 -10.89
CA ASN A 102 -13.85 20.72 -11.91
C ASN A 102 -15.31 20.78 -11.44
N ASN A 103 -15.63 21.40 -10.29
CA ASN A 103 -16.97 21.42 -9.67
C ASN A 103 -17.64 20.03 -9.53
N LYS A 104 -16.84 18.97 -9.51
CA LYS A 104 -17.30 17.60 -9.26
C LYS A 104 -17.03 17.27 -7.80
N PHE A 105 -17.97 16.55 -7.17
CA PHE A 105 -17.77 16.01 -5.83
C PHE A 105 -16.48 15.19 -5.80
N VAL A 106 -15.55 15.54 -4.92
CA VAL A 106 -14.27 14.83 -4.81
C VAL A 106 -14.52 13.51 -4.11
N GLN A 107 -14.45 12.42 -4.88
CA GLN A 107 -14.50 11.08 -4.31
C GLN A 107 -13.20 10.80 -3.54
N LEU A 108 -13.20 11.08 -2.23
CA LEU A 108 -12.02 10.98 -1.37
C LEU A 108 -11.36 9.59 -1.36
N SER A 109 -12.14 8.53 -1.57
CA SER A 109 -11.63 7.15 -1.68
C SER A 109 -10.74 6.93 -2.91
N CYS A 110 -10.84 7.77 -3.94
CA CYS A 110 -9.96 7.71 -5.12
C CYS A 110 -8.59 8.38 -4.91
N LEU A 111 -8.41 9.11 -3.81
CA LEU A 111 -7.13 9.70 -3.44
C LEU A 111 -6.14 8.61 -2.96
N PRO A 112 -4.82 8.82 -3.12
CA PRO A 112 -3.80 8.02 -2.44
C PRO A 112 -4.02 7.99 -0.93
N PRO A 113 -3.63 6.94 -0.18
CA PRO A 113 -3.61 7.00 1.27
C PRO A 113 -2.74 8.18 1.77
N THR A 114 -2.91 8.58 3.02
CA THR A 114 -1.93 9.46 3.70
C THR A 114 -0.63 8.70 3.90
N SER A 115 0.49 9.41 4.07
CA SER A 115 1.78 8.80 4.41
C SER A 115 1.70 7.86 5.62
N ALA A 116 1.01 8.26 6.69
CA ALA A 116 0.84 7.42 7.89
C ALA A 116 0.06 6.13 7.62
N ALA A 117 -1.04 6.20 6.85
CA ALA A 117 -1.81 5.01 6.49
C ALA A 117 -1.06 4.11 5.48
N ALA A 118 -0.31 4.73 4.56
CA ALA A 118 0.54 4.02 3.62
C ALA A 118 1.64 3.25 4.35
N TYR A 119 2.31 3.87 5.34
CA TYR A 119 3.32 3.22 6.16
C TYR A 119 2.77 1.96 6.83
N GLN A 120 1.65 2.08 7.54
CA GLN A 120 1.04 0.93 8.23
C GLN A 120 0.61 -0.18 7.27
N HIS A 121 0.05 0.17 6.11
CA HIS A 121 -0.26 -0.81 5.06
C HIS A 121 1.00 -1.52 4.57
N LEU A 122 2.08 -0.78 4.29
CA LEU A 122 3.33 -1.35 3.78
C LEU A 122 4.02 -2.25 4.82
N CYS A 123 3.95 -1.92 6.11
CA CYS A 123 4.42 -2.79 7.19
C CYS A 123 3.67 -4.14 7.17
N ARG A 124 2.34 -4.12 7.08
CA ARG A 124 1.55 -5.36 7.01
C ARG A 124 1.79 -6.13 5.72
N VAL A 125 2.04 -5.45 4.60
CA VAL A 125 2.43 -6.09 3.33
C VAL A 125 3.75 -6.82 3.51
N TYR A 126 4.75 -6.20 4.14
CA TYR A 126 6.03 -6.85 4.42
C TYR A 126 5.84 -8.10 5.28
N TYR A 127 5.13 -7.96 6.42
CA TYR A 127 4.80 -9.09 7.28
C TYR A 127 4.15 -10.24 6.50
N GLN A 128 3.11 -9.94 5.71
CA GLN A 128 2.38 -10.95 4.95
C GLN A 128 3.28 -11.65 3.91
N VAL A 129 4.13 -10.90 3.22
CA VAL A 129 5.08 -11.48 2.26
C VAL A 129 6.06 -12.42 2.95
N GLN A 130 6.60 -12.03 4.11
CA GLN A 130 7.55 -12.83 4.87
C GLN A 130 6.91 -14.10 5.43
N VAL A 131 5.68 -14.02 5.95
CA VAL A 131 4.91 -15.20 6.36
C VAL A 131 4.66 -16.14 5.17
N CYS A 132 4.30 -15.61 3.99
CA CYS A 132 4.14 -16.42 2.78
C CYS A 132 5.43 -17.10 2.32
N LEU A 133 6.60 -16.57 2.70
CA LEU A 133 7.92 -17.16 2.42
C LEU A 133 8.37 -18.15 3.51
N GLY A 134 7.60 -18.32 4.58
CA GLY A 134 7.91 -19.22 5.69
C GLY A 134 8.75 -18.59 6.81
N ASN A 135 8.89 -17.26 6.82
CA ASN A 135 9.61 -16.55 7.88
C ASN A 135 8.66 -16.18 9.03
N GLU A 136 9.17 -16.27 10.26
CA GLU A 136 8.46 -15.83 11.46
C GLU A 136 8.90 -14.42 11.84
N LEU A 137 7.93 -13.52 11.95
CA LEU A 137 8.13 -12.16 12.42
C LEU A 137 7.13 -11.87 13.53
N ASP A 138 7.50 -10.98 14.44
CA ASP A 138 6.57 -10.46 15.44
C ASP A 138 5.62 -9.44 14.77
N PRO A 139 4.31 -9.72 14.68
CA PRO A 139 3.34 -8.85 14.01
C PRO A 139 3.25 -7.46 14.62
N GLU A 140 3.53 -7.28 15.92
CA GLU A 140 3.44 -5.97 16.58
C GLU A 140 4.50 -4.99 16.08
N ASN A 141 5.61 -5.49 15.53
CA ASN A 141 6.62 -4.66 14.85
C ASN A 141 6.21 -4.26 13.42
N TRP A 142 5.12 -4.82 12.88
CA TRP A 142 4.76 -4.70 11.46
C TRP A 142 3.31 -4.28 11.24
N GLY A 143 2.84 -3.32 12.04
CA GLY A 143 1.57 -2.62 11.81
C GLY A 143 0.33 -3.34 12.32
N TRP A 144 0.54 -4.22 13.30
CA TRP A 144 -0.47 -4.84 14.14
C TRP A 144 -0.31 -4.41 15.60
N VAL A 145 -1.37 -4.54 16.38
CA VAL A 145 -1.35 -4.36 17.84
C VAL A 145 -2.12 -5.49 18.48
N LEU A 146 -1.60 -6.07 19.56
CA LEU A 146 -2.32 -7.06 20.34
C LEU A 146 -3.29 -6.37 21.31
N LYS A 147 -4.58 -6.63 21.16
CA LYS A 147 -5.63 -6.16 22.07
C LYS A 147 -6.57 -7.30 22.38
N ASP A 148 -6.85 -7.52 23.66
CA ASP A 148 -7.78 -8.55 24.13
C ASP A 148 -7.51 -9.94 23.50
N ASN A 149 -6.22 -10.31 23.41
CA ASN A 149 -5.72 -11.53 22.74
C ASN A 149 -6.03 -11.65 21.25
N SER A 150 -6.37 -10.55 20.58
CA SER A 150 -6.59 -10.48 19.14
C SER A 150 -5.64 -9.48 18.48
N LEU A 151 -5.12 -9.83 17.31
CA LEU A 151 -4.32 -8.92 16.50
C LEU A 151 -5.25 -7.98 15.72
N GLU A 152 -5.12 -6.68 15.96
CA GLU A 152 -5.84 -5.63 15.23
C GLU A 152 -4.88 -4.85 14.31
N PRO A 153 -5.30 -4.49 13.08
CA PRO A 153 -4.46 -3.69 12.20
C PRO A 153 -4.43 -2.24 12.65
N ILE A 154 -3.22 -1.67 12.78
CA ILE A 154 -3.05 -0.23 13.03
C ILE A 154 -3.38 0.52 11.72
N GLN A 155 -4.47 1.29 11.68
CA GLN A 155 -4.87 2.00 10.46
C GLN A 155 -4.02 3.26 10.20
N THR A 156 -3.79 4.04 11.25
CA THR A 156 -3.02 5.28 11.23
C THR A 156 -2.61 5.61 12.67
N LEU A 157 -1.43 6.20 12.85
CA LEU A 157 -1.00 6.76 14.14
C LEU A 157 -1.37 8.24 14.28
N LEU A 158 -1.82 8.88 13.19
CA LEU A 158 -2.33 10.24 13.23
C LEU A 158 -3.75 10.27 13.78
N SER A 159 -4.04 11.27 14.60
CA SER A 159 -5.38 11.55 15.09
C SER A 159 -6.35 11.79 13.92
N PRO A 160 -7.62 11.32 14.01
CA PRO A 160 -8.60 11.45 12.91
C PRO A 160 -8.89 12.91 12.54
N VAL A 161 -8.72 13.81 13.50
CA VAL A 161 -9.00 15.24 13.42
C VAL A 161 -7.90 15.98 14.17
N PRO A 162 -7.36 17.10 13.63
CA PRO A 162 -6.45 17.98 14.37
C PRO A 162 -7.07 18.40 15.70
N GLU A 163 -6.32 18.36 16.80
CA GLU A 163 -6.83 18.65 18.15
C GLU A 163 -7.57 19.99 18.25
N LYS A 164 -7.09 21.01 17.51
CA LYS A 164 -7.73 22.33 17.43
C LYS A 164 -9.20 22.26 16.98
N LEU A 165 -9.55 21.31 16.11
CA LEU A 165 -10.93 21.11 15.65
C LEU A 165 -11.75 20.27 16.62
N LEU A 166 -11.15 19.32 17.35
CA LEU A 166 -11.85 18.57 18.40
C LEU A 166 -12.35 19.51 19.51
N ASN A 167 -11.57 20.52 19.86
CA ASN A 167 -11.94 21.52 20.87
C ASN A 167 -12.96 22.58 20.38
N THR A 168 -13.40 22.53 19.12
CA THR A 168 -14.37 23.48 18.56
C THR A 168 -15.76 22.87 18.37
N VAL A 169 -15.88 21.54 18.43
CA VAL A 169 -17.12 20.81 18.10
C VAL A 169 -17.78 20.17 19.34
N PHE A 170 -17.18 20.34 20.52
CA PHE A 170 -17.72 19.92 21.82
C PHE A 170 -17.70 21.08 22.82
#